data_AF-D4CIV7-F1
#
_entry.id   AF-D4CIV7-F1
#
_cell.length_a   1.000
_cell.length_b   1.000
_cell.length_c   1.000
_cell.angle_alpha   90.00
_cell.angle_beta   90.00
_cell.angle_gamma   90.00
#
_symmetry.space_group_name_H-M   'P 1'
#
loop_
_entity.id
_entity.type
_entity.pdbx_description
1 polymer ?
#
loop_
_entity_poly.entity_id
_entity_poly.type
_entity_poly.pdbx_seq_one_letter_code
_entity_poly.pdbx_strand_id
1 'polypeptide(L)'
;PMEERNKRLSISKVMKQKRQETLERITTEYGTQLRMNRSIQAEGSFAVIKEDMNFRRYLYRGKENVLAQSVLLAIAYNINKLHFKIQGGRTGQFLTELKAS
;
A
#
# COMPACT_ATOMS: atom_id res chain seq x y z
N PRO A 1 -44.24 -21.97 -8.45
CA PRO A 1 -44.55 -21.27 -7.17
C PRO A 1 -43.26 -20.83 -6.47
N MET A 2 -43.26 -19.72 -5.71
CA MET A 2 -42.09 -19.31 -4.88
C MET A 2 -41.71 -20.41 -3.88
N GLU A 3 -42.69 -21.22 -3.48
CA GLU A 3 -42.59 -22.37 -2.56
C GLU A 3 -41.77 -23.55 -3.12
N GLU A 4 -41.60 -23.66 -4.45
CA GLU A 4 -40.82 -24.73 -5.10
C GLU A 4 -39.34 -24.36 -5.33
N ARG A 5 -38.92 -23.13 -5.01
CA ARG A 5 -37.54 -22.68 -5.22
C ARG A 5 -36.65 -23.05 -4.03
N ASN A 6 -35.81 -24.07 -4.21
CA ASN A 6 -34.73 -24.37 -3.28
C ASN A 6 -33.57 -23.36 -3.43
N LYS A 7 -33.44 -22.42 -2.49
CA LYS A 7 -32.26 -21.54 -2.39
C LYS A 7 -31.12 -22.30 -1.71
N ARG A 8 -30.04 -22.57 -2.43
CA ARG A 8 -28.84 -23.21 -1.86
C ARG A 8 -27.82 -22.14 -1.47
N LEU A 9 -27.63 -21.95 -0.17
CA LEU A 9 -26.57 -21.11 0.37
C LEU A 9 -25.29 -21.95 0.54
N SER A 10 -24.21 -21.59 -0.13
CA SER A 10 -22.89 -22.18 0.08
C SER A 10 -21.99 -21.20 0.80
N ILE A 11 -21.23 -21.70 1.78
CA ILE A 11 -20.29 -20.90 2.57
C ILE A 11 -18.95 -21.60 2.58
N SER A 12 -17.89 -20.88 2.21
CA SER A 12 -16.52 -21.36 2.39
C SER A 12 -16.11 -21.20 3.87
N LYS A 13 -16.03 -22.32 4.58
CA LYS A 13 -15.57 -22.36 5.99
C LYS A 13 -14.14 -21.82 6.11
N VAL A 14 -13.27 -22.20 5.17
CA VAL A 14 -11.86 -21.75 5.11
C VAL A 14 -11.77 -20.24 4.93
N MET A 15 -12.58 -19.66 4.05
CA MET A 15 -12.60 -18.21 3.85
C MET A 15 -13.01 -17.46 5.12
N LYS A 16 -14.03 -17.95 5.83
CA LYS A 16 -14.48 -17.36 7.10
C LYS A 16 -13.37 -17.39 8.15
N GLN A 17 -12.69 -18.52 8.29
CA GLN A 17 -11.56 -18.65 9.22
C GLN A 17 -10.44 -17.64 8.88
N LYS A 18 -9.99 -17.60 7.62
CA LYS A 18 -8.93 -16.65 7.21
C LYS A 18 -9.34 -15.19 7.37
N ARG A 19 -10.62 -14.88 7.16
CA ARG A 19 -11.17 -13.53 7.39
C ARG A 19 -11.10 -13.16 8.87
N GLN A 20 -11.44 -14.09 9.77
CA GLN A 20 -11.38 -13.88 11.21
C GLN A 20 -9.92 -13.67 11.67
N GLU A 21 -9.00 -14.55 11.26
CA GLU A 21 -7.56 -14.41 11.56
C GLU A 21 -6.99 -13.09 11.04
N THR A 22 -7.40 -12.67 9.83
CA THR A 22 -6.97 -11.40 9.25
C THR A 22 -7.52 -10.23 10.07
N LEU A 23 -8.80 -10.28 10.45
CA LEU A 23 -9.44 -9.24 11.23
C LEU A 23 -8.71 -9.04 12.57
N GLU A 24 -8.47 -10.13 13.29
CA GLU A 24 -7.73 -10.11 14.56
C GLU A 24 -6.34 -9.48 14.40
N ARG A 25 -5.58 -9.86 13.35
CA ARG A 25 -4.25 -9.28 13.09
C ARG A 25 -4.32 -7.78 12.80
N ILE A 26 -5.25 -7.34 11.96
CA ILE A 26 -5.29 -5.94 11.49
C ILE A 26 -5.95 -4.96 12.48
N THR A 27 -6.65 -5.46 13.49
CA THR A 27 -7.28 -4.64 14.54
C THR A 27 -6.44 -4.52 15.80
N THR A 28 -5.39 -5.33 15.95
CA THR A 28 -4.39 -5.09 17.01
C THR A 28 -3.78 -3.68 16.87
N GLU A 29 -3.21 -3.15 17.95
CA GLU A 29 -2.50 -1.87 17.92
C GLU A 29 -1.38 -1.87 16.87
N TYR A 30 -0.54 -2.91 16.89
CA TYR A 30 0.52 -3.09 15.89
C TYR A 30 -0.03 -3.23 14.46
N GLY A 31 -1.10 -4.01 14.26
CA GLY A 31 -1.76 -4.14 12.97
C GLY A 31 -2.35 -2.82 12.46
N THR A 32 -2.91 -2.03 13.36
CA THR A 32 -3.44 -0.69 13.07
C THR A 32 -2.32 0.26 12.68
N GLN A 33 -1.19 0.23 13.38
CA GLN A 33 0.01 1.00 13.04
C GLN A 33 0.53 0.63 11.64
N LEU A 34 0.64 -0.66 11.32
CA LEU A 34 1.07 -1.11 10.00
C LEU A 34 0.12 -0.67 8.90
N ARG A 35 -1.21 -0.74 9.13
CA ARG A 35 -2.22 -0.27 8.17
C ARG A 35 -2.12 1.22 7.89
N MET A 36 -2.00 2.04 8.94
CA MET A 36 -1.81 3.48 8.81
C MET A 36 -0.53 3.78 8.03
N ASN A 37 0.59 3.16 8.42
CA ASN A 37 1.87 3.33 7.75
C ASN A 37 1.81 2.94 6.27
N ARG A 38 1.10 1.85 5.93
CA ARG A 38 0.92 1.44 4.53
C ARG A 38 0.20 2.50 3.71
N SER A 39 -0.86 3.12 4.25
CA SER A 39 -1.57 4.23 3.57
C SER A 39 -0.65 5.45 3.41
N ILE A 40 0.00 5.90 4.48
CA ILE A 40 0.95 7.04 4.45
C ILE A 40 2.06 6.80 3.42
N GLN A 41 2.66 5.61 3.42
CA GLN A 41 3.77 5.29 2.52
C GLN A 41 3.31 5.21 1.07
N ALA A 42 2.16 4.61 0.79
CA ALA A 42 1.62 4.52 -0.58
C ALA A 42 1.26 5.92 -1.11
N GLU A 43 0.42 6.64 -0.38
CA GLU A 43 -0.07 7.97 -0.79
C GLU A 43 1.07 8.98 -0.89
N GLY A 44 1.95 9.03 0.10
CA GLY A 44 3.11 9.91 0.11
C GLY A 44 4.06 9.66 -1.07
N SER A 45 4.28 8.38 -1.43
CA SER A 45 5.12 8.06 -2.60
C SER A 45 4.50 8.56 -3.91
N PHE A 46 3.18 8.39 -4.09
CA PHE A 46 2.50 8.88 -5.28
C PHE A 46 2.42 10.40 -5.34
N ALA A 47 2.23 11.07 -4.21
CA ALA A 47 2.22 12.53 -4.13
C ALA A 47 3.56 13.11 -4.61
N VAL A 48 4.68 12.62 -4.06
CA VAL A 48 6.04 13.05 -4.44
C VAL A 48 6.30 12.77 -5.92
N ILE A 49 5.96 11.57 -6.41
CA ILE A 49 6.18 11.22 -7.82
C ILE A 49 5.39 12.15 -8.77
N LYS A 50 4.14 12.46 -8.44
CA LYS A 50 3.27 13.25 -9.32
C LYS A 50 3.57 14.74 -9.27
N GLU A 51 3.73 15.29 -8.07
CA GLU A 51 3.89 16.74 -7.84
C GLU A 51 5.37 17.13 -7.86
N ASP A 52 6.17 16.61 -6.92
CA ASP A 52 7.57 17.05 -6.74
C ASP A 52 8.47 16.62 -7.89
N MET A 53 8.28 15.39 -8.39
CA MET A 53 9.02 14.88 -9.56
C MET A 53 8.34 15.25 -10.90
N ASN A 54 7.18 15.90 -10.85
CA ASN A 54 6.37 16.31 -12.01
C ASN A 54 6.09 15.18 -13.02
N PHE A 55 5.99 13.92 -12.55
CA PHE A 55 5.71 12.79 -13.41
C PHE A 55 4.21 12.69 -13.72
N ARG A 56 3.79 13.27 -14.85
CA ARG A 56 2.38 13.30 -15.28
C ARG A 56 1.98 12.17 -16.21
N ARG A 57 2.91 11.66 -17.01
CA ARG A 57 2.66 10.63 -18.02
C ARG A 57 3.94 9.89 -18.37
N TYR A 58 3.80 8.65 -18.81
CA TYR A 58 4.91 7.92 -19.42
C TYR A 58 5.29 8.57 -20.75
N LEU A 59 6.60 8.71 -20.98
CA LEU A 59 7.15 9.24 -22.23
C LEU A 59 7.43 8.10 -23.22
N TYR A 60 7.80 6.93 -22.70
CA TYR A 60 8.04 5.76 -23.54
C TYR A 60 6.76 4.95 -23.79
N ARG A 61 6.77 4.21 -24.89
CA ARG A 61 5.66 3.36 -25.34
C ARG A 61 6.10 1.89 -25.40
N GLY A 62 5.12 1.00 -25.26
CA GLY A 62 5.36 -0.44 -25.16
C GLY A 62 5.63 -0.89 -23.73
N LYS A 63 5.20 -2.11 -23.39
CA LYS A 63 5.23 -2.62 -22.00
C LYS A 63 6.64 -2.62 -21.41
N GLU A 64 7.63 -3.04 -22.18
CA GLU A 64 9.03 -3.12 -21.73
C GLU A 64 9.61 -1.75 -21.40
N ASN A 65 9.41 -0.76 -22.28
CA ASN A 65 9.95 0.59 -22.05
C ASN A 65 9.20 1.32 -20.93
N VAL A 66 7.89 1.11 -20.79
CA VAL A 66 7.09 1.63 -19.67
C VAL A 66 7.56 1.02 -18.35
N LEU A 67 7.88 -0.28 -18.34
CA LEU A 67 8.45 -0.95 -17.17
C LEU A 67 9.81 -0.36 -16.82
N ALA A 68 10.71 -0.19 -17.80
CA ALA A 68 12.01 0.43 -17.59
C ALA A 68 11.88 1.85 -17.02
N GLN A 69 10.98 2.68 -17.55
CA GLN A 69 10.69 4.01 -17.01
C GLN A 69 10.18 3.96 -15.58
N SER A 70 9.27 3.02 -15.27
CA SER A 70 8.72 2.82 -13.93
C SER A 70 9.81 2.46 -12.92
N VAL A 71 10.73 1.57 -13.31
CA VAL A 71 11.85 1.14 -12.47
C VAL A 71 12.80 2.30 -12.20
N LEU A 72 13.19 3.04 -13.24
CA LEU A 72 14.07 4.22 -13.09
C LEU A 72 13.43 5.29 -12.19
N LEU A 73 12.14 5.56 -12.37
CA LEU A 73 11.38 6.49 -11.53
C LEU A 73 11.36 6.05 -10.06
N ALA A 74 11.13 4.75 -9.80
CA ALA A 74 11.15 4.20 -8.46
C ALA A 74 12.53 4.28 -7.80
N ILE A 75 13.60 4.01 -8.55
CA ILE A 75 14.98 4.17 -8.07
C ILE A 75 15.26 5.63 -7.71
N ALA A 76 14.93 6.57 -8.59
CA ALA A 76 15.11 8.00 -8.35
C ALA A 76 14.35 8.47 -7.10
N TYR A 77 13.08 8.07 -6.95
CA TYR A 77 12.29 8.35 -5.76
C TYR A 77 12.94 7.78 -4.49
N ASN A 78 13.40 6.53 -4.52
CA ASN A 78 14.02 5.89 -3.36
C ASN A 78 15.33 6.55 -2.94
N ILE A 79 16.16 6.99 -3.91
CA ILE A 79 17.39 7.74 -3.64
C ILE A 79 17.06 9.07 -2.95
N ASN A 80 16.10 9.83 -3.48
CA ASN A 80 15.67 11.09 -2.89
C ASN A 80 15.14 10.89 -1.46
N LYS A 81 14.29 9.86 -1.27
CA LYS A 81 13.74 9.51 0.04
C LYS A 81 14.84 9.13 1.03
N LEU A 82 15.83 8.35 0.61
CA LEU A 82 16.97 7.99 1.45
C LEU A 82 17.80 9.23 1.82
N HIS A 83 18.09 10.10 0.85
CA HIS A 83 18.80 11.36 1.08
C HIS A 83 18.09 12.20 2.15
N PHE A 84 16.78 12.42 2.03
CA PHE A 84 16.00 13.16 3.04
C PHE A 84 15.96 12.49 4.41
N LYS A 85 16.01 11.14 4.48
CA LYS A 85 16.13 10.43 5.75
C LYS A 85 17.48 10.66 6.40
N ILE A 86 18.57 10.62 5.62
CA ILE A 86 19.93 10.88 6.11
C ILE A 86 20.04 12.31 6.63
N GLN A 87 19.63 13.30 5.83
CA GLN A 87 19.69 14.72 6.24
C GLN A 87 18.84 15.00 7.49
N GLY A 88 17.70 14.32 7.63
CA GLY A 88 16.84 14.45 8.80
C GLY A 88 17.22 13.58 9.99
N GLY A 89 18.32 12.81 9.96
CA GLY A 89 18.70 11.90 11.05
C GLY A 89 17.69 10.77 11.32
N ARG A 90 16.86 10.39 10.33
CA ARG A 90 15.76 9.40 10.44
C ARG A 90 16.10 8.06 9.75
N THR A 91 17.38 7.80 9.49
CA THR A 91 17.81 6.50 8.97
C THR A 91 17.51 5.41 10.00
N GLY A 92 16.94 4.29 9.56
CA GLY A 92 16.47 3.22 10.46
C GLY A 92 15.04 3.40 10.98
N GLN A 93 14.41 4.57 10.80
CA GLN A 93 13.00 4.76 11.12
C GLN A 93 12.11 4.34 9.93
N PHE A 94 11.34 3.27 10.11
CA PHE A 94 10.47 2.71 9.08
C PHE A 94 8.98 2.98 9.31
N LEU A 95 8.56 3.05 10.58
CA LEU A 95 7.18 3.24 10.96
C LEU A 95 7.01 4.59 11.67
N THR A 96 5.92 5.27 11.35
CA THR A 96 5.36 6.36 12.15
C THR A 96 4.51 5.76 13.27
N GLU A 97 4.59 6.36 14.45
CA GLU A 97 3.76 5.99 15.59
C GLU A 97 2.30 6.40 15.37
N LEU A 98 1.38 5.64 15.98
CA LEU A 98 -0.01 6.03 16.02
C LEU A 98 -0.12 7.34 16.81
N LYS A 99 -0.88 8.30 16.29
CA LYS A 99 -1.22 9.48 17.10
C LYS A 99 -2.10 9.02 18.25
N ALA A 100 -1.70 9.33 19.48
CA ALA A 100 -2.59 9.26 20.62
C ALA A 100 -3.78 10.19 20.37
N SER A 101 -4.98 9.72 20.70
CA SER A 101 -6.21 10.52 20.65
C SER A 101 -6.27 11.46 21.84
#